data_AF-A0A8T5XSL8-F1
#
_entry.id   AF-A0A8T5XSL8-F1
#
_cell.length_a   1.000
_cell.length_b   1.000
_cell.length_c   1.000
_cell.angle_alpha   90.00
_cell.angle_beta   90.00
_cell.angle_gamma   90.00
#
_symmetry.space_group_name_H-M   'P 1'
#
loop_
_entity.id
_entity.type
_entity.pdbx_description
1 polymer ?
#
loop_
_entity_poly.entity_id
_entity_poly.type
_entity_poly.pdbx_seq_one_letter_code
_entity_poly.pdbx_strand_id
1 'polypeptide(L)'
;MIKLFSKSLKNNKGFTLIELVVVIAVLGILAAVAVPRFGNFQSGAKETADFATAKSLAKATELAIAEGNISLPTDSSPKSVNIETDLVDNGYLDGKPTPQSTDTTGKAFEIEVDDDGTISVYINDDGSGEINTGADGSDKKVYPTN
;
A
#
# COMPACT_ATOMS: atom_id res chain seq x y z
N MET A 1 4.28 -6.48 -79.31
CA MET A 1 4.20 -5.29 -78.42
C MET A 1 4.53 -5.77 -77.01
N ILE A 2 5.71 -5.42 -76.49
CA ILE A 2 6.23 -5.89 -75.20
C ILE A 2 6.56 -4.66 -74.37
N LYS A 3 5.92 -4.49 -73.20
CA LYS A 3 6.28 -3.65 -72.04
C LYS A 3 5.21 -3.95 -70.96
N LEU A 4 5.41 -4.00 -69.65
CA LEU A 4 6.54 -3.92 -68.72
C LEU A 4 5.94 -4.36 -67.38
N PHE A 5 6.32 -5.51 -66.81
CA PHE A 5 6.07 -5.75 -65.39
C PHE A 5 7.24 -5.17 -64.60
N SER A 6 7.03 -3.97 -64.06
CA SER A 6 7.92 -3.33 -63.11
C SER A 6 8.06 -4.23 -61.88
N LYS A 7 9.20 -4.93 -61.78
CA LYS A 7 9.56 -5.73 -60.61
C LYS A 7 10.15 -4.78 -59.56
N SER A 8 9.32 -4.36 -58.62
CA SER A 8 9.79 -3.70 -57.39
C SER A 8 10.61 -4.72 -56.59
N LEU A 9 11.94 -4.58 -56.56
CA LEU A 9 12.79 -5.34 -55.64
C LEU A 9 12.47 -4.87 -54.21
N LYS A 10 11.72 -5.67 -53.46
CA LYS A 10 11.54 -5.47 -52.02
C LYS A 10 12.91 -5.63 -51.33
N ASN A 11 13.44 -4.53 -50.80
CA ASN A 11 14.69 -4.49 -50.07
C ASN A 11 14.49 -5.10 -48.67
N ASN A 12 14.53 -6.44 -48.58
CA ASN A 12 14.45 -7.16 -47.31
C ASN A 12 15.79 -7.01 -46.57
N LYS A 13 16.02 -5.85 -45.95
CA LYS A 13 17.07 -5.70 -44.95
C LYS A 13 16.67 -6.50 -43.72
N GLY A 14 17.21 -7.72 -43.59
CA GLY A 14 17.07 -8.52 -42.38
C GLY A 14 17.85 -7.90 -41.22
N PHE A 15 17.31 -8.02 -40.01
CA PHE A 15 18.00 -7.65 -38.77
C PHE A 15 19.23 -8.55 -38.61
N THR A 16 20.38 -8.00 -38.27
CA THR A 16 21.57 -8.82 -38.02
C THR A 16 21.48 -9.45 -36.64
N LEU A 17 22.02 -10.67 -36.47
CA LEU A 17 22.06 -11.32 -35.16
C LEU A 17 22.88 -10.51 -34.16
N ILE A 18 23.92 -9.80 -34.62
CA ILE A 18 24.75 -8.97 -33.74
C ILE A 18 24.00 -7.76 -33.20
N GLU A 19 23.13 -7.12 -34.01
CA GLU A 19 22.26 -6.04 -33.53
C GLU A 19 21.34 -6.52 -32.42
N LEU A 20 20.80 -7.73 -32.54
CA LEU A 20 19.94 -8.29 -31.49
C LEU A 20 20.73 -8.59 -30.21
N VAL A 21 21.94 -9.14 -30.33
CA VAL A 21 22.81 -9.49 -29.19
C VAL A 21 23.21 -8.24 -28.41
N VAL A 22 23.56 -7.15 -29.08
CA VAL A 22 23.91 -5.88 -28.40
C VAL A 22 22.70 -5.30 -27.67
N VAL A 23 21.50 -5.37 -28.25
CA VAL A 23 20.28 -4.85 -27.62
C VAL A 23 19.96 -5.61 -26.33
N ILE A 24 19.96 -6.94 -26.34
CA ILE A 24 19.69 -7.71 -25.12
C ILE A 24 20.78 -7.54 -24.06
N ALA A 25 22.03 -7.31 -24.47
CA ALA A 25 23.12 -7.02 -23.54
C ALA A 25 22.89 -5.69 -22.80
N VAL A 26 22.49 -4.62 -23.52
CA VAL A 26 22.16 -3.33 -22.90
C VAL A 26 20.90 -3.44 -22.03
N LEU A 27 19.85 -4.13 -22.50
CA LEU A 27 18.63 -4.38 -21.71
C LEU A 27 18.94 -5.16 -20.42
N GLY A 28 19.87 -6.12 -20.47
CA GLY A 28 20.31 -6.88 -19.29
C GLY A 28 20.97 -5.99 -18.23
N ILE A 29 21.83 -5.06 -18.64
CA ILE A 29 22.48 -4.10 -17.73
C ILE A 29 21.44 -3.18 -17.08
N LEU A 30 20.50 -2.64 -17.87
CA LEU A 30 19.44 -1.77 -17.36
C LEU A 30 18.52 -2.51 -16.39
N ALA A 31 18.13 -3.75 -16.72
CA ALA A 31 17.28 -4.58 -15.88
C ALA A 31 17.93 -4.88 -14.52
N ALA A 32 19.24 -5.17 -14.49
CA ALA A 32 19.96 -5.47 -13.26
C ALA A 32 19.91 -4.32 -12.23
N VAL A 33 19.92 -3.06 -12.69
CA VAL A 33 19.82 -1.89 -11.80
C VAL A 33 18.36 -1.51 -11.50
N ALA A 34 17.45 -1.70 -12.45
CA ALA A 34 16.05 -1.29 -12.33
C ALA A 34 15.25 -2.19 -11.37
N VAL A 35 15.41 -3.51 -11.44
CA VAL A 35 14.64 -4.49 -10.65
C VAL A 35 14.70 -4.24 -9.13
N PRO A 36 15.88 -4.12 -8.49
CA PRO A 36 15.93 -3.90 -7.03
C PRO A 36 15.33 -2.55 -6.61
N ARG A 37 15.45 -1.51 -7.46
CA ARG A 37 14.86 -0.19 -7.17
C ARG A 37 13.34 -0.20 -7.25
N PHE A 38 12.79 -0.95 -8.20
CA PHE A 38 11.35 -1.02 -8.40
C PHE A 38 10.62 -1.68 -7.22
N GLY A 39 11.21 -2.71 -6.62
CA GLY A 39 10.65 -3.36 -5.43
C GLY A 39 10.53 -2.40 -4.24
N ASN A 40 11.60 -1.67 -3.92
CA ASN A 40 11.58 -0.70 -2.80
C ASN A 40 10.60 0.45 -3.05
N PHE A 41 10.50 0.92 -4.29
CA PHE A 41 9.54 1.97 -4.65
C PHE A 41 8.09 1.48 -4.47
N GLN A 42 7.80 0.24 -4.86
CA GLN A 42 6.47 -0.34 -4.69
C GLN A 42 6.11 -0.49 -3.20
N SER A 43 7.04 -0.97 -2.36
CA SER A 43 6.81 -1.08 -0.92
C SER A 43 6.58 0.28 -0.26
N GLY A 44 7.40 1.30 -0.58
CA GLY A 44 7.21 2.65 -0.03
C GLY A 44 5.91 3.31 -0.49
N ALA A 45 5.46 3.05 -1.72
CA ALA A 45 4.18 3.55 -2.21
C ALA A 45 2.99 2.92 -1.46
N LYS A 46 3.07 1.62 -1.17
CA LYS A 46 2.07 0.89 -0.38
C LYS A 46 2.00 1.40 1.07
N GLU A 47 3.15 1.61 1.70
CA GLU A 47 3.21 2.20 3.05
C GLU A 47 2.61 3.62 3.10
N THR A 48 2.88 4.43 2.07
CA THR A 48 2.29 5.77 1.96
C THR A 48 0.77 5.70 1.80
N ALA A 49 0.27 4.74 1.02
CA ALA A 49 -1.17 4.51 0.87
C ALA A 49 -1.82 4.07 2.19
N ASP A 50 -1.16 3.20 2.96
CA ASP A 50 -1.64 2.78 4.27
C ASP A 50 -1.65 3.92 5.28
N PHE A 51 -0.62 4.78 5.27
CA PHE A 51 -0.60 5.99 6.10
C PHE A 51 -1.76 6.94 5.79
N ALA A 52 -2.04 7.17 4.50
CA ALA A 52 -3.18 8.00 4.09
C ALA A 52 -4.52 7.38 4.53
N THR A 53 -4.64 6.06 4.42
CA THR A 53 -5.82 5.30 4.86
C THR A 53 -6.00 5.39 6.37
N ALA A 54 -4.93 5.20 7.14
CA ALA A 54 -4.94 5.30 8.60
C ALA A 54 -5.37 6.70 9.08
N LYS A 55 -4.93 7.76 8.39
CA LYS A 55 -5.39 9.13 8.67
C LYS A 55 -6.89 9.30 8.40
N SER A 56 -7.40 8.70 7.33
CA SER A 56 -8.83 8.71 7.03
C SER A 56 -9.64 7.94 8.07
N LEU A 57 -9.14 6.79 8.53
CA LEU A 57 -9.75 6.02 9.61
C LEU A 57 -9.81 6.83 10.91
N ALA A 58 -8.71 7.48 11.29
CA ALA A 58 -8.67 8.33 12.47
C ALA A 58 -9.68 9.48 12.40
N LYS A 59 -9.80 10.13 11.23
CA LYS A 59 -10.79 11.19 10.99
C LYS A 59 -12.23 10.69 11.09
N ALA A 60 -12.52 9.51 10.56
CA ALA A 60 -13.83 8.89 10.67
C ALA A 60 -14.18 8.58 12.13
N THR A 61 -13.22 8.03 12.88
CA THR A 61 -13.38 7.76 14.32
C THR A 61 -13.56 9.05 15.13
N GLU A 62 -12.79 10.10 14.84
CA GLU A 62 -12.93 11.42 15.48
C GLU A 62 -14.35 11.97 15.31
N LEU A 63 -14.91 11.88 14.10
CA LEU A 63 -16.28 12.31 13.81
C LEU A 63 -17.31 11.45 14.56
N ALA A 64 -17.13 10.12 14.57
CA ALA A 64 -18.01 9.20 15.28
C ALA A 64 -18.02 9.42 16.80
N ILE A 65 -16.88 9.81 17.38
CA ILE A 65 -16.79 10.22 18.79
C ILE A 65 -17.52 11.54 19.01
N ALA A 66 -17.31 12.53 18.14
CA ALA A 66 -17.95 13.84 18.25
C ALA A 66 -19.48 13.78 18.15
N GLU A 67 -20.02 12.86 17.35
CA GLU A 67 -21.46 12.61 17.23
C GLU A 67 -22.02 11.70 18.34
N GLY A 68 -21.16 11.14 19.19
CA GLY A 68 -21.55 10.29 20.32
C GLY A 68 -21.83 8.83 19.98
N ASN A 69 -21.55 8.40 18.75
CA ASN A 69 -21.68 7.00 18.33
C ASN A 69 -20.55 6.12 18.91
N ILE A 70 -19.38 6.71 19.19
CA ILE A 70 -18.30 6.06 19.91
C ILE A 70 -18.03 6.84 21.20
N SER A 71 -18.28 6.22 22.35
CA SER A 71 -17.85 6.77 23.64
C SER A 71 -16.40 6.42 23.94
N LEU A 72 -15.68 7.39 24.51
CA LEU A 72 -14.35 7.20 25.08
C LEU A 72 -14.39 6.18 26.23
N PRO A 73 -13.31 5.40 26.43
CA PRO A 73 -13.21 4.54 27.60
C PRO A 73 -13.23 5.37 28.90
N THR A 74 -13.72 4.78 29.98
CA THR A 74 -13.82 5.41 31.30
C THR A 74 -12.63 5.09 32.21
N ASP A 75 -11.76 4.19 31.76
CA ASP A 75 -10.48 3.87 32.38
C ASP A 75 -9.37 4.11 31.36
N SER A 76 -8.12 4.12 31.82
CA SER A 76 -6.97 4.34 30.95
C SER A 76 -6.60 3.12 30.11
N SER A 77 -7.54 2.21 29.83
CA SER A 77 -7.35 1.12 28.89
C SER A 77 -7.87 1.52 27.50
N PRO A 78 -7.08 1.32 26.43
CA PRO A 78 -7.51 1.67 25.08
C PRO A 78 -8.74 0.84 24.69
N LYS A 79 -9.75 1.50 24.13
CA LYS A 79 -10.95 0.86 23.60
C LYS A 79 -10.76 0.55 22.12
N SER A 80 -10.89 -0.72 21.73
CA SER A 80 -10.92 -1.10 20.33
C SER A 80 -12.19 -0.58 19.64
N VAL A 81 -12.04 0.02 18.48
CA VAL A 81 -13.12 0.45 17.58
C VAL A 81 -13.26 -0.56 16.45
N ASN A 82 -14.47 -1.07 16.25
CA ASN A 82 -14.76 -2.01 15.18
C ASN A 82 -15.08 -1.24 13.89
N ILE A 83 -14.18 -1.32 12.90
CA ILE A 83 -14.33 -0.59 11.63
C ILE A 83 -15.65 -0.92 10.92
N GLU A 84 -16.10 -2.17 10.95
CA GLU A 84 -17.34 -2.56 10.27
C GLU A 84 -18.56 -1.96 10.99
N THR A 85 -18.73 -2.29 12.28
CA THR A 85 -19.95 -1.95 13.01
C THR A 85 -20.01 -0.51 13.48
N ASP A 86 -18.86 0.08 13.79
CA ASP A 86 -18.81 1.41 14.40
C ASP A 86 -18.62 2.50 13.33
N LEU A 87 -17.97 2.19 12.20
CA LEU A 87 -17.66 3.18 11.16
C LEU A 87 -18.41 2.95 9.85
N VAL A 88 -18.42 1.72 9.31
CA VAL A 88 -19.08 1.43 8.02
C VAL A 88 -20.59 1.43 8.17
N ASP A 89 -21.13 0.65 9.11
CA ASP A 89 -22.58 0.53 9.31
C ASP A 89 -23.24 1.87 9.73
N ASN A 90 -22.47 2.74 10.39
CA ASN A 90 -22.91 4.09 10.77
C ASN A 90 -22.64 5.16 9.70
N GLY A 91 -22.09 4.78 8.53
CA GLY A 91 -21.95 5.67 7.37
C GLY A 91 -20.76 6.64 7.42
N TYR A 92 -19.78 6.42 8.28
CA TYR A 92 -18.53 7.20 8.33
C TYR A 92 -17.51 6.75 7.28
N LEU A 93 -17.64 5.52 6.79
CA LEU A 93 -16.80 4.92 5.76
C LEU A 93 -17.66 4.13 4.76
N ASP A 94 -17.25 4.12 3.49
CA ASP A 94 -17.93 3.36 2.44
C ASP A 94 -17.63 1.84 2.50
N GLY A 95 -16.63 1.45 3.29
CA GLY A 95 -16.25 0.05 3.49
C GLY A 95 -14.96 -0.09 4.29
N LYS A 96 -14.69 -1.31 4.78
CA LYS A 96 -13.47 -1.60 5.54
C LYS A 96 -12.25 -1.62 4.61
N PRO A 97 -11.28 -0.71 4.80
CA PRO A 97 -10.05 -0.74 4.01
C PRO A 97 -9.14 -1.90 4.44
N THR A 98 -8.34 -2.38 3.49
CA THR A 98 -7.31 -3.41 3.71
C THR A 98 -5.92 -2.82 3.53
N PRO A 99 -4.96 -3.14 4.41
CA PRO A 99 -3.57 -2.72 4.22
C PRO A 99 -2.97 -3.20 2.90
N GLN A 100 -2.12 -2.37 2.30
CA GLN A 100 -1.41 -2.66 1.06
C GLN A 100 0.07 -2.96 1.27
N SER A 101 0.64 -2.49 2.40
CA SER A 101 2.06 -2.62 2.73
C SER A 101 2.46 -3.98 3.27
N THR A 102 1.51 -4.80 3.71
CA THR A 102 1.75 -6.13 4.27
C THR A 102 1.30 -7.22 3.30
N ASP A 103 1.81 -8.45 3.49
CA ASP A 103 1.25 -9.60 2.78
C ASP A 103 -0.19 -9.82 3.28
N THR A 104 -1.14 -9.73 2.35
CA THR A 104 -2.58 -9.57 2.59
C THR A 104 -3.27 -10.68 3.39
N THR A 105 -2.57 -11.74 3.78
CA THR A 105 -3.18 -12.89 4.45
C THR A 105 -3.33 -12.60 5.96
N GLY A 106 -4.54 -12.18 6.36
CA GLY A 106 -4.92 -12.03 7.77
C GLY A 106 -4.55 -10.70 8.42
N LYS A 107 -4.05 -9.72 7.65
CA LYS A 107 -3.68 -8.39 8.14
C LYS A 107 -4.82 -7.39 7.91
N ALA A 108 -5.18 -6.65 8.95
CA ALA A 108 -6.23 -5.63 8.91
C ALA A 108 -5.79 -4.36 9.65
N PHE A 109 -6.41 -3.23 9.30
CA PHE A 109 -6.34 -2.06 10.15
C PHE A 109 -7.14 -2.29 11.43
N GLU A 110 -6.59 -1.83 12.53
CA GLU A 110 -7.22 -1.78 13.84
C GLU A 110 -7.10 -0.36 14.39
N ILE A 111 -8.08 0.00 15.21
CA ILE A 111 -8.22 1.33 15.78
C ILE A 111 -8.43 1.17 17.27
N GLU A 112 -7.65 1.88 18.06
CA GLU A 112 -7.80 2.01 19.50
C GLU A 112 -8.01 3.49 19.84
N VAL A 113 -8.87 3.74 20.82
CA VAL A 113 -9.15 5.09 21.34
C VAL A 113 -8.89 5.10 22.84
N ASP A 114 -8.06 6.03 23.30
CA ASP A 114 -7.70 6.22 24.70
C ASP A 114 -8.71 7.12 25.43
N ASP A 115 -8.63 7.17 26.76
CA ASP A 115 -9.53 7.97 27.62
C ASP A 115 -9.38 9.49 27.40
N ASP A 116 -8.21 9.93 26.93
CA ASP A 116 -7.92 11.30 26.54
C ASP A 116 -8.39 11.68 25.13
N GLY A 117 -8.97 10.71 24.39
CA GLY A 117 -9.44 10.90 23.02
C GLY A 117 -8.35 10.73 21.96
N THR A 118 -7.15 10.29 22.32
CA THR A 118 -6.10 9.92 21.37
C THR A 118 -6.57 8.72 20.55
N ILE A 119 -6.42 8.82 19.22
CA ILE A 119 -6.81 7.77 18.27
C ILE A 119 -5.55 7.15 17.68
N SER A 120 -5.36 5.86 17.96
CA SER A 120 -4.25 5.06 17.44
C SER A 120 -4.76 4.13 16.35
N VAL A 121 -4.20 4.24 15.15
CA VAL A 121 -4.50 3.32 14.03
C VAL A 121 -3.26 2.49 13.72
N TYR A 122 -3.40 1.18 13.68
CA TYR A 122 -2.28 0.27 13.45
C TYR A 122 -2.65 -0.96 12.63
N ILE A 123 -1.64 -1.70 12.21
CA ILE A 123 -1.77 -3.04 11.59
C ILE A 123 -1.02 -4.02 12.49
N ASN A 124 -1.67 -5.14 12.84
CA ASN A 124 -1.02 -6.24 13.57
C ASN A 124 -0.12 -7.05 12.63
N ASP A 125 1.19 -6.92 12.73
CA ASP A 125 2.16 -7.51 11.79
C ASP A 125 3.11 -8.52 12.46
N ASP A 126 2.61 -9.70 12.84
CA ASP A 126 3.38 -10.79 13.46
C ASP A 126 4.44 -11.49 12.56
N GLY A 127 5.23 -10.76 11.75
CA GLY A 127 6.06 -11.40 10.71
C GLY A 127 7.31 -10.69 10.17
N SER A 128 8.18 -10.15 11.04
CA SER A 128 9.62 -9.85 10.81
C SER A 128 10.02 -8.70 9.87
N GLY A 129 10.52 -7.60 10.44
CA GLY A 129 11.45 -6.71 9.72
C GLY A 129 11.56 -5.26 10.18
N GLU A 130 11.93 -5.04 11.45
CA GLU A 130 12.11 -3.75 12.14
C GLU A 130 10.84 -3.06 12.67
N ILE A 131 10.70 -3.14 14.00
CA ILE A 131 9.68 -2.50 14.81
C ILE A 131 10.41 -1.45 15.63
N ASN A 132 10.05 -0.18 15.45
CA ASN A 132 10.52 0.88 16.33
C ASN A 132 9.34 1.73 16.78
N THR A 133 8.54 1.22 17.72
CA THR A 133 7.77 2.06 18.65
C THR A 133 7.43 1.29 19.93
N GLY A 134 8.14 1.58 21.03
CA GLY A 134 7.56 1.52 22.39
C GLY A 134 7.47 0.17 23.12
N ALA A 135 8.31 0.04 24.15
CA ALA A 135 8.25 -0.68 25.44
C ALA A 135 7.36 -1.92 25.77
N ASP A 136 6.39 -2.39 24.95
CA ASP A 136 5.46 -3.46 25.39
C ASP A 136 5.34 -4.66 24.43
N GLY A 137 6.30 -4.85 23.51
CA GLY A 137 6.54 -6.15 22.87
C GLY A 137 5.38 -6.81 22.11
N SER A 138 4.37 -6.04 21.69
CA SER A 138 3.33 -6.47 20.75
C SER A 138 3.53 -5.71 19.44
N ASP A 139 3.71 -6.45 18.34
CA ASP A 139 4.17 -5.96 17.03
C ASP A 139 3.08 -5.14 16.31
N LYS A 140 2.86 -3.89 16.74
CA LYS A 140 1.90 -2.93 16.17
C LYS A 140 2.61 -1.88 15.32
N LYS A 141 2.33 -1.80 14.01
CA LYS A 141 2.75 -0.66 13.18
C LYS A 141 1.77 0.49 13.37
N VAL A 142 2.09 1.42 14.27
CA VAL A 142 1.24 2.59 14.58
C VAL A 142 1.46 3.69 13.55
N TYR A 143 0.38 4.15 12.92
CA TYR A 143 0.39 5.30 12.03
C TYR A 143 0.08 6.56 12.83
N PRO A 144 0.91 7.62 12.76
CA PRO A 144 0.62 8.86 13.45
C PRO A 144 -0.62 9.53 12.87
N THR A 145 -1.53 9.94 13.75
CA THR A 145 -2.86 10.48 13.39
C THR A 145 -2.99 11.99 13.61
N ASN A 146 -1.98 12.63 14.22
CA ASN A 146 -1.88 14.08 14.40
C ASN A 146 -1.73 14.87 13.08
#